data_AF-A0A3B9IYZ9-F1
#
_entry.id   AF-A0A3B9IYZ9-F1
#
_cell.length_a   1.000
_cell.length_b   1.000
_cell.length_c   1.000
_cell.angle_alpha   90.00
_cell.angle_beta   90.00
_cell.angle_gamma   90.00
#
_symmetry.space_group_name_H-M   'P 1'
#
loop_
_entity.id
_entity.type
_entity.pdbx_description
1 polymer ?
#
loop_
_entity_poly.entity_id
_entity_poly.type
_entity_poly.pdbx_seq_one_letter_code
_entity_poly.pdbx_strand_id
1 'polypeptide(L)'
;FMTIPEAVSLVMEAAAIAHGGEIFVLDMGQPVRIVTLAENLIRMYGKEPYKDVKIEFTGLRPGEKIKEELLMNEEGLQKTSNKLIFIGKQIDIDPDEFIESLRMLRDAASENNEKIAVSALHDMVPTFTTPEEFNRKANVISKRNFRFDDDEDEDDEDSDS
;
A
#
# COMPACT_ATOMS: atom_id res chain seq x y z
N PHE A 1 1.76 6.30 10.85
CA PHE A 1 1.23 5.30 11.82
C PHE A 1 0.41 6.06 12.84
N MET A 2 -0.68 5.46 13.29
CA MET A 2 -1.62 6.04 14.25
C MET A 2 -1.65 5.19 15.51
N THR A 3 -1.84 5.82 16.67
CA THR A 3 -2.02 5.06 17.92
C THR A 3 -3.40 4.40 17.96
N ILE A 4 -3.54 3.34 18.76
CA ILE A 4 -4.82 2.62 18.90
C ILE A 4 -5.94 3.55 19.39
N PRO A 5 -5.77 4.38 20.44
CA PRO A 5 -6.84 5.26 20.92
C PRO A 5 -7.26 6.29 19.87
N GLU A 6 -6.32 6.85 19.10
CA GLU A 6 -6.62 7.77 18.01
C GLU A 6 -7.46 7.09 16.93
N ALA A 7 -7.05 5.89 16.48
CA ALA A 7 -7.78 5.14 15.46
C ALA A 7 -9.21 4.81 15.91
N VAL A 8 -9.36 4.32 17.14
CA VAL A 8 -10.68 4.01 17.71
C VAL A 8 -11.55 5.27 17.81
N SER A 9 -10.98 6.41 18.22
CA SER A 9 -11.71 7.68 18.29
C SER A 9 -12.24 8.10 16.92
N LEU A 10 -11.42 8.00 15.87
CA LEU A 10 -11.83 8.36 14.52
C LEU A 10 -12.89 7.40 13.96
N VAL A 11 -12.79 6.10 14.26
CA VAL A 11 -13.81 5.12 13.87
C VAL A 11 -15.16 5.42 14.54
N MET A 12 -15.16 5.77 15.82
CA MET A 12 -16.39 6.14 16.55
C MET A 12 -17.00 7.43 16.00
N GLU A 13 -16.18 8.41 15.64
CA GLU A 13 -16.65 9.65 15.02
C GLU A 13 -17.23 9.41 13.62
N ALA A 14 -16.56 8.61 12.79
CA ALA A 14 -17.06 8.21 11.48
C ALA A 14 -18.42 7.51 11.60
N ALA A 15 -18.58 6.62 12.59
CA ALA A 15 -19.85 5.95 12.86
C ALA A 15 -20.95 6.92 13.31
N ALA A 16 -20.61 7.99 14.04
CA ALA A 16 -21.58 8.99 14.51
C ALA A 16 -22.10 9.89 13.38
N ILE A 17 -21.33 10.09 12.32
CA ILE A 17 -21.69 10.92 11.15
C ILE A 17 -22.19 10.11 9.94
N ALA A 18 -22.23 8.79 10.05
CA ALA A 18 -22.64 7.90 8.97
C ALA A 18 -24.16 7.92 8.74
N HIS A 19 -24.59 8.01 7.48
CA HIS A 19 -25.99 7.93 7.08
C HIS A 19 -26.33 6.59 6.40
N GLY A 20 -25.32 5.76 6.11
CA GLY A 20 -25.44 4.44 5.52
C GLY A 20 -24.88 4.41 4.08
N GLY A 21 -24.00 3.45 3.82
CA GLY A 21 -23.40 3.24 2.49
C GLY A 21 -22.09 4.00 2.24
N GLU A 22 -21.65 4.87 3.16
CA GLU A 22 -20.38 5.57 3.03
C GLU A 22 -19.18 4.65 3.36
N ILE A 23 -18.11 4.80 2.57
CA ILE A 23 -16.81 4.18 2.85
C ILE A 23 -15.92 5.25 3.47
N PHE A 24 -15.59 5.13 4.76
CA PHE A 24 -14.72 6.10 5.44
C PHE A 24 -13.25 5.73 5.30
N VAL A 25 -12.42 6.72 4.97
CA VAL A 25 -10.97 6.61 4.85
C VAL A 25 -10.31 7.53 5.88
N LEU A 26 -9.40 6.97 6.68
CA LEU A 26 -8.72 7.69 7.75
C LEU A 26 -7.35 8.21 7.32
N ASP A 27 -7.00 9.40 7.78
CA ASP A 27 -5.67 9.97 7.60
C ASP A 27 -4.66 9.39 8.57
N MET A 28 -3.77 8.54 8.03
CA MET A 28 -2.72 7.87 8.80
C MET A 28 -1.44 8.71 8.94
N GLY A 29 -1.45 9.94 8.42
CA GLY A 29 -0.36 10.90 8.42
C GLY A 29 0.78 10.50 7.50
N GLN A 30 1.99 10.96 7.86
CA GLN A 30 3.18 10.71 7.05
C GLN A 30 3.60 9.22 7.09
N PRO A 31 4.04 8.66 5.95
CA PRO A 31 4.56 7.32 5.89
C PRO A 31 5.84 7.21 6.73
N VAL A 32 6.01 6.09 7.42
CA VAL A 32 7.20 5.83 8.26
C VAL A 32 7.96 4.65 7.69
N ARG A 33 9.28 4.82 7.53
CA ARG A 33 10.16 3.73 7.06
C ARG A 33 10.38 2.72 8.19
N ILE A 34 10.17 1.44 7.89
CA ILE A 34 10.36 0.35 8.86
C ILE A 34 11.79 0.28 9.40
N VAL A 35 12.80 0.55 8.56
CA VAL A 35 14.21 0.61 9.00
C VAL A 35 14.41 1.68 10.07
N THR A 36 13.83 2.86 9.90
CA THR A 36 13.93 3.95 10.88
C THR A 36 13.23 3.58 12.19
N LEU A 37 12.09 2.89 12.12
CA LEU A 37 11.42 2.37 13.30
C LEU A 37 12.29 1.35 14.06
N ALA A 38 12.89 0.40 13.35
CA ALA A 38 13.77 -0.62 13.94
C ALA A 38 15.00 0.01 14.62
N GLU A 39 15.66 0.96 13.96
CA GLU A 39 16.79 1.67 14.55
C GLU A 39 16.40 2.47 15.79
N ASN A 40 15.25 3.15 15.76
CA ASN A 40 14.75 3.91 16.91
C ASN A 40 14.44 2.99 18.09
N LEU A 41 13.85 1.82 17.85
CA LEU A 41 13.63 0.82 18.90
C LEU A 41 14.96 0.39 19.53
N ILE A 42 15.98 0.07 18.72
CA ILE A 42 17.30 -0.34 19.24
C ILE A 42 17.91 0.77 20.11
N ARG A 43 17.88 2.03 19.64
CA ARG A 43 18.38 3.20 20.39
C ARG A 43 17.63 3.40 21.70
N MET A 44 16.31 3.20 21.74
CA MET A 44 15.50 3.30 22.96
C MET A 44 15.90 2.27 24.03
N TYR A 45 16.43 1.12 23.64
CA TYR A 45 16.98 0.12 24.56
C TYR A 45 18.44 0.41 24.96
N GLY A 46 18.97 1.59 24.62
CA GLY A 46 20.34 2.00 24.95
C GLY A 46 21.42 1.28 24.14
N LYS A 47 21.08 0.76 22.96
CA LYS A 47 21.99 0.02 22.08
C LYS A 47 22.28 0.77 20.78
N GLU A 48 23.41 0.49 20.17
CA GLU A 48 23.84 1.04 18.89
C GLU A 48 23.37 0.14 17.73
N PRO A 49 22.49 0.63 16.83
CA PRO A 49 22.07 -0.12 15.65
C PRO A 49 23.26 -0.56 14.80
N TYR A 50 23.16 -1.74 14.18
CA TYR A 50 24.20 -2.38 13.34
C TYR A 50 25.48 -2.80 14.07
N LYS A 51 25.65 -2.46 15.36
CA LYS A 51 26.79 -2.86 16.18
C LYS A 51 26.38 -3.80 17.30
N ASP A 52 25.51 -3.35 18.18
CA ASP A 52 24.99 -4.16 19.30
C ASP A 52 23.83 -5.06 18.85
N VAL A 53 23.08 -4.61 17.86
CA VAL A 53 21.98 -5.35 17.23
C VAL A 53 22.07 -5.19 15.72
N LYS A 54 22.35 -6.29 15.02
CA LYS A 54 22.44 -6.30 13.55
C LYS A 54 21.04 -6.25 12.94
N ILE A 55 20.88 -5.42 11.90
CA ILE A 55 19.69 -5.40 11.05
C ILE A 55 20.05 -6.08 9.73
N GLU A 56 19.30 -7.12 9.37
CA GLU A 56 19.49 -7.87 8.13
C GLU A 56 18.25 -7.74 7.23
N PHE A 57 18.48 -7.46 5.95
CA PHE A 57 17.40 -7.34 4.96
C PHE A 57 17.14 -8.69 4.31
N THR A 58 16.00 -9.29 4.60
CA THR A 58 15.61 -10.62 4.08
C THR A 58 14.91 -10.58 2.73
N GLY A 59 14.74 -9.38 2.15
CA GLY A 59 13.89 -9.18 0.98
C GLY A 59 12.39 -9.17 1.33
N LEU A 60 11.56 -8.93 0.31
CA LEU A 60 10.10 -8.93 0.44
C LEU A 60 9.56 -10.35 0.33
N ARG A 61 8.52 -10.66 1.12
CA ARG A 61 7.74 -11.87 0.96
C ARG A 61 6.82 -11.72 -0.28
N PRO A 62 6.43 -12.83 -0.94
CA PRO A 62 5.50 -12.78 -2.07
C PRO A 62 4.23 -12.03 -1.69
N GLY A 63 3.85 -11.03 -2.50
CA GLY A 63 2.65 -10.22 -2.28
C GLY A 63 2.82 -9.05 -1.30
N GLU A 64 3.98 -8.89 -0.65
CA GLU A 64 4.25 -7.69 0.16
C GLU A 64 4.48 -6.45 -0.70
N LYS A 65 3.77 -5.38 -0.37
CA LYS A 65 3.98 -4.05 -0.95
C LYS A 65 5.11 -3.32 -0.21
N ILE A 66 6.02 -2.68 -0.94
CA ILE A 66 7.07 -1.80 -0.36
C ILE A 66 6.46 -0.55 0.26
N LYS A 67 5.34 -0.08 -0.31
CA LYS A 67 4.55 1.05 0.17
C LYS A 67 3.08 0.68 0.04
N GLU A 68 2.31 0.92 1.08
CA GLU A 68 0.85 0.90 0.99
C GLU A 68 0.38 2.08 0.14
N GLU A 69 -0.73 1.88 -0.57
CA GLU A 69 -1.36 2.94 -1.35
C GLU A 69 -2.02 3.94 -0.40
N LEU A 70 -1.68 5.22 -0.56
CA LEU A 70 -2.42 6.29 0.11
C LEU A 70 -3.73 6.47 -0.65
N LEU A 71 -4.81 5.92 -0.10
CA LEU A 71 -6.18 6.09 -0.63
C LEU A 71 -6.56 7.56 -0.84
N MET A 72 -5.88 8.50 -0.16
CA MET A 72 -6.05 9.95 -0.29
C MET A 72 -5.91 10.54 -1.68
N ASN A 73 -5.17 9.88 -2.56
CA ASN A 73 -4.91 10.39 -3.91
C ASN A 73 -5.97 9.94 -4.93
N GLU A 74 -7.00 9.22 -4.50
CA GLU A 74 -8.08 8.78 -5.37
C GLU A 74 -9.05 9.92 -5.71
N GLU A 75 -9.39 10.01 -7.00
CA GLU A 75 -10.42 10.93 -7.48
C GLU A 75 -11.77 10.56 -6.86
N GLY A 76 -12.28 11.40 -5.96
CA GLY A 76 -13.62 11.23 -5.38
C GLY A 76 -13.70 11.28 -3.86
N LEU A 77 -12.59 11.46 -3.15
CA LEU A 77 -12.64 11.65 -1.70
C LEU A 77 -13.28 12.98 -1.31
N GLN A 78 -14.34 12.89 -0.50
CA GLN A 78 -15.01 14.04 0.09
C GLN A 78 -14.51 14.28 1.50
N LYS A 79 -14.28 15.55 1.86
CA LYS A 79 -13.85 15.94 3.20
C LYS A 79 -15.05 15.95 4.15
N THR A 80 -14.85 15.43 5.35
CA THR A 80 -15.80 15.62 6.46
C THR A 80 -15.43 16.87 7.28
N SER A 81 -16.18 17.15 8.34
CA SER A 81 -15.83 18.20 9.30
C SER A 81 -14.50 17.91 10.03
N ASN A 82 -14.13 16.64 10.19
CA ASN A 82 -12.84 16.23 10.72
C ASN A 82 -11.84 16.04 9.56
N LYS A 83 -10.71 16.76 9.60
CA LYS A 83 -9.68 16.70 8.56
C LYS A 83 -8.98 15.35 8.46
N LEU A 84 -9.15 14.48 9.45
CA LEU A 84 -8.59 13.12 9.49
C LEU A 84 -9.56 12.06 8.95
N ILE A 85 -10.78 12.44 8.57
CA ILE A 85 -11.81 11.52 8.09
C ILE A 85 -12.30 12.00 6.72
N PHE A 86 -12.22 11.10 5.74
CA PHE A 86 -12.68 11.31 4.38
C PHE A 86 -13.75 10.27 4.01
N ILE A 87 -14.62 10.62 3.07
CA ILE A 87 -15.62 9.72 2.50
C ILE A 87 -15.18 9.35 1.08
N GLY A 88 -14.91 8.07 0.86
CA GLY A 88 -14.60 7.49 -0.44
C GLY A 88 -15.82 7.38 -1.33
N LYS A 89 -15.59 7.37 -2.65
CA LYS A 89 -16.65 7.19 -3.63
C LYS A 89 -17.09 5.72 -3.63
N GLN A 90 -18.39 5.49 -3.48
CA GLN A 90 -18.96 4.16 -3.61
C GLN A 90 -18.92 3.71 -5.08
N ILE A 91 -18.61 2.43 -5.28
CA ILE A 91 -18.77 1.75 -6.57
C ILE A 91 -20.15 1.10 -6.56
N ASP A 92 -20.97 1.41 -7.55
CA ASP A 92 -22.24 0.71 -7.76
C ASP A 92 -21.93 -0.68 -8.32
N ILE A 93 -22.38 -1.71 -7.60
CA ILE A 93 -22.20 -3.12 -7.97
C ILE A 93 -23.59 -3.75 -8.05
N ASP A 94 -23.86 -4.47 -9.14
CA ASP A 94 -25.07 -5.26 -9.28
C ASP A 94 -25.04 -6.44 -8.28
N PRO A 95 -25.99 -6.53 -7.33
CA PRO A 95 -25.98 -7.58 -6.32
C PRO A 95 -26.10 -8.99 -6.88
N ASP A 96 -26.88 -9.18 -7.95
CA ASP A 96 -27.10 -10.50 -8.55
C ASP A 96 -25.84 -10.96 -9.28
N GLU A 97 -25.20 -10.07 -10.04
CA GLU A 97 -23.90 -10.34 -10.69
C GLU A 97 -22.82 -10.68 -9.65
N PHE A 98 -22.72 -9.88 -8.58
CA PHE A 98 -21.73 -10.09 -7.52
C PHE A 98 -21.90 -11.43 -6.81
N ILE A 99 -23.15 -11.83 -6.51
CA ILE A 99 -23.44 -13.11 -5.84
C ILE A 99 -23.10 -14.29 -6.76
N GLU A 100 -23.36 -14.21 -8.06
CA GLU A 100 -23.00 -15.27 -8.99
C GLU A 100 -21.48 -15.40 -9.14
N SER A 101 -20.74 -14.29 -9.25
CA SER A 101 -19.28 -14.33 -9.25
C SER A 101 -18.70 -14.91 -7.95
N LEU A 102 -19.30 -14.55 -6.80
CA LEU A 102 -18.89 -15.08 -5.49
C LEU A 102 -19.12 -16.60 -5.40
N ARG A 103 -20.19 -17.12 -5.99
CA ARG A 103 -20.46 -18.57 -6.06
C ARG A 103 -19.41 -19.28 -6.90
N MET A 104 -19.05 -18.72 -8.06
CA MET A 104 -17.98 -19.28 -8.90
C MET A 104 -16.64 -19.34 -8.15
N LEU A 105 -16.29 -18.28 -7.43
CA LEU A 105 -15.08 -18.24 -6.60
C LEU A 105 -15.11 -19.30 -5.49
N ARG A 106 -16.23 -19.43 -4.78
CA ARG A 106 -16.42 -20.45 -3.73
C ARG A 106 -16.25 -21.86 -4.26
N ASP A 107 -16.87 -22.17 -5.40
CA ASP A 107 -16.86 -23.51 -5.98
C ASP A 107 -15.45 -23.86 -6.48
N ALA A 108 -14.77 -22.92 -7.15
CA ALA A 108 -13.38 -23.08 -7.57
C ALA A 108 -12.41 -23.27 -6.39
N ALA A 109 -12.61 -22.53 -5.29
CA ALA A 109 -11.83 -22.69 -4.06
C ALA A 109 -12.08 -24.05 -3.38
N SER A 110 -13.34 -24.52 -3.39
CA SER A 110 -13.73 -25.81 -2.79
C SER A 110 -13.14 -27.00 -3.56
N GLU A 111 -12.99 -26.87 -4.88
CA GLU A 111 -12.32 -27.84 -5.74
C GLU A 111 -10.79 -27.71 -5.75
N ASN A 112 -10.24 -26.77 -4.96
CA ASN A 112 -8.81 -26.44 -4.92
C ASN A 112 -8.23 -26.09 -6.30
N ASN A 113 -9.04 -25.49 -7.16
CA ASN A 113 -8.66 -25.10 -8.51
C ASN A 113 -8.15 -23.65 -8.51
N GLU A 114 -6.87 -23.50 -8.15
CA GLU A 114 -6.19 -22.21 -7.99
C GLU A 114 -6.34 -21.29 -9.22
N LYS A 115 -6.22 -21.84 -10.44
CA LYS A 115 -6.32 -21.04 -11.66
C LYS A 115 -7.70 -20.40 -11.83
N ILE A 116 -8.76 -21.18 -11.59
CA ILE A 116 -10.13 -20.67 -11.71
C ILE A 116 -10.43 -19.72 -10.56
N ALA A 117 -9.97 -20.01 -9.34
CA ALA A 117 -10.17 -19.14 -8.19
C ALA A 117 -9.50 -17.77 -8.38
N VAL A 118 -8.26 -17.73 -8.86
CA VAL A 118 -7.54 -16.48 -9.14
C VAL A 118 -8.21 -15.71 -10.29
N SER A 119 -8.67 -16.40 -11.35
CA SER A 119 -9.41 -15.76 -12.44
C SER A 119 -10.71 -15.13 -11.94
N ALA A 120 -11.52 -15.88 -11.19
CA ALA A 120 -12.78 -15.39 -10.64
C ALA A 120 -12.55 -14.20 -9.68
N LEU A 121 -11.47 -14.23 -8.90
CA LEU A 121 -11.10 -13.11 -8.03
C LEU A 121 -10.71 -11.86 -8.84
N HIS A 122 -9.98 -12.02 -9.93
CA HIS A 122 -9.60 -10.91 -10.81
C HIS A 122 -10.82 -10.32 -11.54
N ASP A 123 -11.79 -11.15 -11.92
CA ASP A 123 -13.03 -10.68 -12.54
C ASP A 123 -13.87 -9.87 -11.54
N MET A 124 -13.96 -10.31 -10.27
CA MET A 124 -14.68 -9.61 -9.20
C MET A 124 -13.98 -8.33 -8.73
N VAL A 125 -12.65 -8.34 -8.67
CA VAL A 125 -11.82 -7.23 -8.18
C VAL A 125 -10.79 -6.92 -9.26
N PRO A 126 -11.13 -6.11 -10.28
CA PRO A 126 -10.24 -5.83 -11.41
C PRO A 126 -8.92 -5.13 -11.01
N THR A 127 -8.88 -4.53 -9.82
CA THR A 127 -7.68 -3.90 -9.25
C THR A 127 -6.77 -4.90 -8.53
N PHE A 128 -7.20 -6.15 -8.33
CA PHE A 128 -6.38 -7.20 -7.75
C PHE A 128 -5.24 -7.56 -8.70
N THR A 129 -4.02 -7.59 -8.17
CA THR A 129 -2.83 -8.04 -8.88
C THR A 129 -2.22 -9.20 -8.11
N THR A 130 -1.87 -10.28 -8.82
CA THR A 130 -1.23 -11.44 -8.17
C THR A 130 0.14 -11.07 -7.59
N PRO A 131 0.59 -11.75 -6.51
CA PRO A 131 1.95 -11.60 -5.98
C PRO A 131 3.03 -11.64 -7.08
N GLU A 132 2.96 -12.62 -7.97
CA GLU A 132 3.93 -12.83 -9.04
C GLU A 132 3.95 -11.67 -10.03
N GLU A 133 2.79 -11.13 -10.38
CA GLU A 133 2.67 -9.96 -11.26
C GLU A 133 3.14 -8.68 -10.57
N PHE A 134 2.79 -8.49 -9.30
CA PHE A 134 3.20 -7.34 -8.52
C PHE A 134 4.73 -7.33 -8.34
N ASN A 135 5.32 -8.44 -7.90
CA ASN A 135 6.77 -8.56 -7.72
C ASN A 135 7.51 -8.41 -9.07
N ARG A 136 6.95 -8.86 -10.19
CA ARG A 136 7.53 -8.63 -11.54
C ARG A 136 7.51 -7.16 -11.93
N LYS A 137 6.38 -6.46 -11.75
CA LYS A 137 6.26 -5.02 -12.01
C LYS A 137 7.21 -4.21 -11.12
N ALA A 138 7.26 -4.54 -9.82
CA ALA A 138 8.15 -3.89 -8.85
C ALA A 138 9.63 -4.06 -9.20
N ASN A 139 10.05 -5.25 -9.64
CA ASN A 139 11.43 -5.51 -10.07
C ASN A 139 11.82 -4.73 -11.35
N VAL A 140 10.87 -4.51 -12.28
CA VAL A 140 11.12 -3.69 -13.47
C VAL A 140 11.27 -2.21 -13.10
N ILE A 141 10.44 -1.71 -12.18
CA ILE A 141 10.52 -0.32 -11.69
C ILE A 141 11.83 -0.09 -10.93
N SER A 142 12.23 -1.03 -10.07
CA SER A 142 13.52 -0.96 -9.35
C SER A 142 14.73 -0.95 -10.28
N LYS A 143 14.65 -1.57 -11.48
CA LYS A 143 15.74 -1.54 -12.47
C LYS A 143 15.76 -0.27 -13.32
N ARG A 144 14.63 0.44 -13.48
CA ARG A 144 14.59 1.72 -14.20
C ARG A 144 15.12 2.89 -13.37
N ASN A 145 14.90 2.88 -12.06
CA ASN A 145 15.37 3.94 -11.16
C ASN A 145 16.89 3.88 -10.85
N PHE A 146 17.66 3.02 -11.53
CA PHE A 146 19.11 2.83 -11.35
C PHE A 146 19.91 3.05 -12.65
N ARG A 147 19.34 3.71 -13.66
CA ARG A 147 20.07 4.29 -14.79
C ARG A 147 19.88 5.81 -14.70
N PHE A 148 20.89 6.60 -15.06
CA PHE A 148 21.15 8.01 -14.69
C PHE A 148 21.80 8.05 -13.28
N ASP A 149 23.11 8.24 -13.10
CA ASP A 149 24.08 9.11 -13.78
C ASP A 149 25.45 8.42 -13.92
N ASP A 150 25.95 8.29 -15.16
CA ASP A 150 27.35 8.07 -15.51
C ASP A 150 27.49 8.61 -16.95
N ASP A 151 27.44 9.94 -17.08
CA ASP A 151 28.08 10.64 -18.19
C ASP A 151 28.97 11.70 -17.50
N GLU A 152 30.27 11.40 -17.51
CA GLU A 152 31.35 12.15 -16.91
C GLU A 152 31.40 13.57 -17.48
N ASP A 153 31.54 14.55 -16.58
CA ASP A 153 31.97 15.91 -16.90
C ASP A 153 33.36 15.83 -17.56
N GLU A 154 33.43 16.01 -18.88
CA GLU A 154 34.69 16.36 -19.55
C GLU A 154 34.94 17.86 -19.34
N ASP A 155 36.03 18.13 -18.63
CA ASP A 155 36.58 19.41 -18.22
C ASP A 155 36.70 20.43 -19.38
N ASP A 156 36.05 21.59 -19.22
CA ASP A 156 36.36 22.81 -19.94
C ASP A 156 37.66 23.44 -19.38
N GLU A 157 38.81 23.03 -19.92
CA GLU A 157 40.06 23.81 -19.91
C GLU A 157 40.26 24.42 -21.30
N ASP A 158 39.98 25.71 -21.47
CA ASP A 158 41.04 26.73 -21.48
C ASP A 158 40.54 28.09 -21.97
N SER A 159 40.90 29.09 -21.18
CA SER A 159 40.77 30.52 -21.42
C SER A 159 41.46 30.97 -22.71
N ASP A 160 40.70 31.68 -23.56
CA ASP A 160 41.26 32.45 -24.66
C ASP A 160 41.50 33.91 -24.20
N SER A 161 42.72 34.40 -24.49
CA SER A 161 43.17 35.80 -24.56
C SER A 161 43.48 36.61 -23.29
#